data_AF-A0A7X1I4L9-F1
#
_entry.id   AF-A0A7X1I4L9-F1
#
_cell.length_a   1.000
_cell.length_b   1.000
_cell.length_c   1.000
_cell.angle_alpha   90.00
_cell.angle_beta   90.00
_cell.angle_gamma   90.00
#
_symmetry.space_group_name_H-M   'P 1'
#
loop_
_entity.id
_entity.type
_entity.pdbx_description
1 polymer ?
#
loop_
_entity_poly.entity_id
_entity_poly.type
_entity_poly.pdbx_seq_one_letter_code
_entity_poly.pdbx_strand_id
1 'polypeptide(L)'
;MSKALNPQRRVIGDRAVVNRDWIREFTGASAGTAARWYKLRLEQPEEHRHPEKERIDGTDFYDEQQFRNFYTWFQQEKASKVLKADPELYELDPEDVVSINKAAELLKFSGPSVIRKYRQANPGYFPEPVDEPVQGPTGRMIPGFRVGDLQDFDRKRTGDKLGKAGRRPGPQPEAPVGRPSALEEALAAELSAHAGGEPLTATQLAEQYATEAIDRDGYHPGLAAELSVQYGGPQRSWEYAVRNALKHHPAAAPRRSEADRRAAIALSALRERGDVRGLAASLAREHGGSPDVWSRAVNAARRLANPTS
;
A
#
# COMPACT_ATOMS: atom_id res chain seq x y z
N MET A 1 21.90 -6.78 -21.93
CA MET A 1 22.63 -5.51 -22.13
C MET A 1 21.64 -4.39 -22.43
N SER A 2 21.58 -3.33 -21.61
CA SER A 2 20.73 -2.17 -21.91
C SER A 2 21.31 -1.41 -23.10
N LYS A 3 20.54 -1.27 -24.19
CA LYS A 3 20.90 -0.44 -25.34
C LYS A 3 21.23 0.97 -24.84
N ALA A 4 22.39 1.51 -25.23
CA ALA A 4 22.75 2.88 -24.93
C ALA A 4 21.66 3.83 -25.42
N LEU A 5 21.33 4.84 -24.62
CA LEU A 5 20.40 5.89 -25.04
C LEU A 5 21.00 6.59 -26.27
N ASN A 6 20.16 6.87 -27.26
CA ASN A 6 20.53 7.74 -28.38
C ASN A 6 19.65 9.00 -28.33
N PRO A 7 19.89 9.91 -27.36
CA PRO A 7 19.08 11.11 -27.23
C PRO A 7 19.26 12.01 -28.46
N GLN A 8 18.16 12.36 -29.10
CA GLN A 8 18.15 13.20 -30.28
C GLN A 8 17.28 14.42 -30.06
N ARG A 9 17.81 15.57 -30.47
CA ARG A 9 17.12 16.85 -30.54
C ARG A 9 17.28 17.38 -31.96
N ARG A 10 16.18 17.80 -32.59
CA ARG A 10 16.15 18.38 -33.93
C ARG A 10 15.36 19.68 -33.91
N VAL A 11 15.61 20.54 -34.89
CA VAL A 11 14.85 21.76 -35.11
C VAL A 11 14.10 21.62 -36.42
N ILE A 12 12.79 21.86 -36.43
CA ILE A 12 11.91 21.74 -37.59
C ILE A 12 11.12 23.03 -37.70
N GLY A 13 11.47 23.87 -38.68
CA GLY A 13 11.04 25.26 -38.68
C GLY A 13 11.54 25.96 -37.41
N ASP A 14 10.63 26.56 -36.64
CA ASP A 14 10.96 27.29 -35.41
C ASP A 14 10.80 26.46 -34.12
N ARG A 15 10.43 25.17 -34.23
CA ARG A 15 10.19 24.30 -33.07
C ARG A 15 11.29 23.26 -32.89
N ALA A 16 11.69 23.04 -31.65
CA ALA A 16 12.58 21.96 -31.27
C ALA A 16 11.78 20.68 -30.96
N VAL A 17 12.20 19.56 -31.52
CA VAL A 17 11.61 18.25 -31.25
C VAL A 17 12.66 17.28 -30.71
N VAL A 18 12.23 16.41 -29.80
CA VAL A 18 13.09 15.49 -29.06
C VAL A 18 12.57 14.07 -29.16
N ASN A 19 13.45 13.09 -29.25
CA ASN A 19 13.05 11.69 -29.28
C ASN A 19 12.83 11.14 -27.85
N ARG A 20 12.30 9.92 -27.75
CA ARG A 20 12.01 9.28 -26.46
C ARG A 20 13.26 9.08 -25.59
N ASP A 21 14.42 8.86 -26.20
CA ASP A 21 15.67 8.68 -25.45
C ASP A 21 16.16 9.98 -24.82
N TRP A 22 15.95 11.13 -25.48
CA TRP A 22 16.16 12.44 -24.88
C TRP A 22 15.23 12.67 -23.68
N ILE A 23 13.95 12.30 -23.79
CA ILE A 23 13.00 12.38 -22.66
C ILE A 23 13.49 11.55 -21.47
N ARG A 24 13.99 10.33 -21.71
CA ARG A 24 14.52 9.44 -20.67
C ARG A 24 15.81 9.99 -20.05
N GLU A 25 16.66 10.61 -20.86
CA GLU A 25 17.85 11.28 -20.35
C GLU A 25 17.50 12.49 -19.48
N PHE A 26 16.60 13.35 -19.96
CA PHE A 26 16.16 14.57 -19.28
C PHE A 26 15.43 14.28 -17.96
N THR A 27 14.55 13.28 -17.94
CA THR A 27 13.72 12.97 -16.76
C THR A 27 14.30 11.88 -15.86
N GLY A 28 15.31 11.15 -16.32
CA GLY A 28 15.80 9.94 -15.66
C GLY A 28 14.83 8.75 -15.69
N ALA A 29 13.72 8.84 -16.45
CA ALA A 29 12.69 7.82 -16.48
C ALA A 29 13.12 6.55 -17.23
N SER A 30 12.54 5.41 -16.82
CA SER A 30 12.66 4.16 -17.57
C SER A 30 11.94 4.24 -18.92
N ALA A 31 12.28 3.35 -19.86
CA ALA A 31 11.57 3.27 -21.14
C ALA A 31 10.06 3.01 -20.97
N GLY A 32 9.70 2.14 -20.02
CA GLY A 32 8.30 1.83 -19.70
C GLY A 32 7.57 3.04 -19.08
N THR A 33 8.24 3.80 -18.22
CA THR A 33 7.67 5.03 -17.64
C THR A 33 7.40 6.07 -18.71
N ALA A 34 8.37 6.36 -19.58
CA ALA A 34 8.20 7.32 -20.68
C ALA A 34 7.11 6.86 -21.68
N ALA A 35 7.04 5.56 -21.99
CA ALA A 35 5.99 5.01 -22.84
C ALA A 35 4.60 5.12 -22.19
N ARG A 36 4.51 4.93 -20.86
CA ARG A 36 3.27 5.06 -20.10
C ARG A 36 2.74 6.49 -20.10
N TRP A 37 3.60 7.50 -19.98
CA TRP A 37 3.18 8.90 -20.05
C TRP A 37 2.50 9.22 -21.39
N TYR A 38 3.02 8.70 -22.49
CA TYR A 38 2.38 8.84 -23.80
C TYR A 38 1.09 7.98 -23.92
N LYS A 39 1.07 6.76 -23.38
CA LYS A 39 -0.14 5.90 -23.42
C LYS A 39 -1.33 6.55 -22.70
N LEU A 40 -1.08 7.18 -21.55
CA LEU A 40 -2.10 7.85 -20.73
C LEU A 40 -2.32 9.32 -21.13
N ARG A 41 -1.83 9.72 -22.31
CA ARG A 41 -1.89 11.09 -22.79
C ARG A 41 -3.33 11.65 -22.77
N LEU A 42 -4.30 10.86 -23.25
CA LEU A 42 -5.69 11.33 -23.35
C LEU A 42 -6.39 11.49 -22.00
N GLU A 43 -5.91 10.82 -20.96
CA GLU A 43 -6.39 10.95 -19.57
C GLU A 43 -5.81 12.20 -18.88
N GLN A 44 -4.77 12.83 -19.45
CA GLN A 44 -4.16 14.04 -18.91
C GLN A 44 -4.97 15.29 -19.32
N PRO A 45 -4.97 16.35 -18.47
CA PRO A 45 -5.55 17.64 -18.83
C PRO A 45 -5.02 18.14 -20.17
N GLU A 46 -5.89 18.65 -21.03
CA GLU A 46 -5.54 19.03 -22.41
C GLU A 46 -4.37 20.02 -22.47
N GLU A 47 -4.37 21.02 -21.60
CA GLU A 47 -3.35 22.08 -21.48
C GLU A 47 -1.98 21.57 -21.03
N HIS A 48 -1.92 20.40 -20.39
CA HIS A 48 -0.71 19.83 -19.81
C HIS A 48 -0.42 18.43 -20.34
N ARG A 49 -1.02 18.09 -21.47
CA ARG A 49 -0.93 16.77 -22.05
C ARG A 49 0.48 16.51 -22.60
N HIS A 50 0.96 15.28 -22.45
CA HIS A 50 2.19 14.84 -23.12
C HIS A 50 2.08 15.15 -24.63
N PRO A 51 3.11 15.71 -25.28
CA PRO A 51 3.03 16.08 -26.69
C PRO A 51 2.66 14.89 -27.58
N GLU A 52 1.97 15.20 -28.69
CA GLU A 52 1.71 14.25 -29.76
C GLU A 52 3.03 13.82 -30.42
N LYS A 53 3.07 12.59 -30.93
CA LYS A 53 4.27 12.10 -31.62
C LYS A 53 4.25 12.51 -33.08
N GLU A 54 5.43 12.82 -33.59
CA GLU A 54 5.69 13.01 -35.01
C GLU A 54 6.77 12.02 -35.46
N ARG A 55 6.55 11.35 -36.58
CA ARG A 55 7.46 10.34 -37.10
C ARG A 55 8.39 10.97 -38.13
N ILE A 56 9.70 10.97 -37.85
CA ILE A 56 10.74 11.54 -38.72
C ILE A 56 11.83 10.51 -38.92
N ASP A 57 12.12 10.17 -40.17
CA ASP A 57 13.12 9.15 -40.55
C ASP A 57 12.95 7.84 -39.73
N GLY A 58 11.70 7.40 -39.58
CA GLY A 58 11.38 6.17 -38.83
C GLY A 58 11.41 6.31 -37.30
N THR A 59 11.78 7.47 -36.74
CA THR A 59 11.88 7.73 -35.29
C THR A 59 10.76 8.63 -34.78
N ASP A 60 10.18 8.30 -33.62
CA ASP A 60 9.19 9.14 -32.95
C ASP A 60 9.87 10.33 -32.24
N PHE A 61 9.42 11.53 -32.57
CA PHE A 61 9.79 12.81 -31.97
C PHE A 61 8.59 13.47 -31.31
N TYR A 62 8.87 14.35 -30.36
CA TYR A 62 7.92 15.05 -29.53
C TYR A 62 8.32 16.51 -29.43
N ASP A 63 7.36 17.44 -29.41
CA ASP A 63 7.67 18.85 -29.18
C ASP A 63 8.34 19.04 -27.80
N GLU A 64 9.53 19.65 -27.79
CA GLU A 64 10.35 19.78 -26.58
C GLU A 64 9.67 20.69 -25.56
N GLN A 65 9.11 21.82 -25.99
CA GLN A 65 8.54 22.82 -25.10
C GLN A 65 7.24 22.29 -24.46
N GLN A 66 6.39 21.64 -25.25
CA GLN A 66 5.20 20.97 -24.74
C GLN A 66 5.57 19.86 -23.76
N PHE A 67 6.61 19.06 -24.04
CA PHE A 67 7.07 18.04 -23.09
C PHE A 67 7.52 18.65 -21.76
N ARG A 68 8.29 19.75 -21.80
CA ARG A 68 8.74 20.46 -20.60
C ARG A 68 7.58 21.00 -19.78
N ASN A 69 6.55 21.53 -20.45
CA ASN A 69 5.33 22.01 -19.80
C ASN A 69 4.57 20.87 -19.12
N PHE A 70 4.32 19.76 -19.84
CA PHE A 70 3.75 18.53 -19.28
C PHE A 70 4.55 18.07 -18.06
N TYR A 71 5.88 17.98 -18.16
CA TYR A 71 6.70 17.44 -17.09
C TYR A 71 6.72 18.36 -15.87
N THR A 72 6.71 19.67 -16.06
CA THR A 72 6.63 20.65 -14.97
C THR A 72 5.31 20.50 -14.21
N TRP A 73 4.19 20.49 -14.94
CA TRP A 73 2.87 20.24 -14.34
C TRP A 73 2.82 18.88 -13.64
N PHE A 74 3.33 17.82 -14.28
CA PHE A 74 3.34 16.47 -13.74
C PHE A 74 4.12 16.38 -12.42
N GLN A 75 5.23 17.11 -12.30
CA GLN A 75 6.00 17.19 -11.06
C GLN A 75 5.24 17.97 -9.96
N GLN A 76 4.56 19.05 -10.32
CA GLN A 76 3.72 19.81 -9.38
C GLN A 76 2.52 19.00 -8.89
N GLU A 77 1.85 18.28 -9.79
CA GLU A 77 0.73 17.41 -9.47
C GLU A 77 1.14 16.24 -8.58
N LYS A 78 2.34 15.69 -8.82
CA LYS A 78 2.94 14.73 -7.90
C LYS A 78 3.20 15.35 -6.54
N ALA A 79 3.83 16.51 -6.49
CA ALA A 79 4.14 17.18 -5.24
C ALA A 79 2.87 17.51 -4.43
N SER A 80 1.77 17.90 -5.09
CA SER A 80 0.50 18.21 -4.42
C SER A 80 -0.17 16.98 -3.79
N LYS A 81 0.12 15.77 -4.30
CA LYS A 81 -0.35 14.50 -3.75
C LYS A 81 0.48 13.97 -2.58
N VAL A 82 1.60 14.61 -2.23
CA VAL A 82 2.33 14.29 -1.00
C VAL A 82 1.41 14.56 0.18
N LEU A 83 1.05 13.52 0.94
CA LEU A 83 0.43 13.72 2.25
C LEU A 83 1.40 14.55 3.08
N LYS A 84 1.02 15.76 3.49
CA LYS A 84 1.86 16.58 4.38
C LYS A 84 2.04 15.85 5.71
N ALA A 85 3.23 15.93 6.30
CA ALA A 85 3.46 15.40 7.63
C ALA A 85 2.57 16.16 8.64
N ASP A 86 2.34 15.52 9.77
CA ASP A 86 1.81 16.21 10.94
C ASP A 86 2.77 17.35 11.33
N PRO A 87 2.28 18.59 11.54
CA PRO A 87 3.12 19.68 12.04
C PRO A 87 3.92 19.30 13.29
N GLU A 88 3.39 18.42 14.14
CA GLU A 88 4.06 17.88 15.33
C GLU A 88 5.46 17.30 14.99
N LEU A 89 5.67 16.76 13.79
CA LEU A 89 6.97 16.23 13.37
C LEU A 89 8.09 17.28 13.45
N TYR A 90 7.76 18.55 13.20
CA TYR A 90 8.72 19.66 13.19
C TYR A 90 8.82 20.38 14.54
N GLU A 91 7.95 20.05 15.50
CA GLU A 91 7.98 20.56 16.87
C GLU A 91 8.86 19.69 17.79
N LEU A 92 9.06 18.42 17.42
CA LEU A 92 9.92 17.47 18.13
C LEU A 92 11.42 17.76 17.94
N ASP A 93 12.23 17.41 18.93
CA ASP A 93 13.69 17.56 18.87
C ASP A 93 14.26 16.59 17.82
N PRO A 94 15.09 17.05 16.86
CA PRO A 94 15.72 16.18 15.87
C PRO A 94 16.49 14.98 16.45
N GLU A 95 17.02 15.09 17.67
CA GLU A 95 17.76 14.01 18.33
C GLU A 95 16.84 12.97 19.01
N ASP A 96 15.54 13.26 19.17
CA ASP A 96 14.59 12.32 19.75
C ASP A 96 14.44 11.07 18.90
N VAL A 97 14.16 9.94 19.55
CA VAL A 97 13.89 8.66 18.89
C VAL A 97 12.42 8.29 19.09
N VAL A 98 11.69 8.14 17.98
CA VAL A 98 10.29 7.74 17.98
C VAL A 98 10.10 6.33 17.42
N SER A 99 9.09 5.62 17.92
CA SER A 99 8.77 4.28 17.40
C SER A 99 8.26 4.30 15.96
N ILE A 100 8.38 3.17 15.25
CA ILE A 100 7.81 3.00 13.90
C ILE A 100 6.30 3.33 13.82
N ASN A 101 5.56 3.19 14.92
CA ASN A 101 4.15 3.56 14.99
C ASN A 101 3.97 5.08 14.98
N LYS A 102 4.66 5.78 15.87
CA LYS A 102 4.63 7.25 15.94
C LYS A 102 5.21 7.87 14.67
N ALA A 103 6.26 7.29 14.08
CA ALA A 103 6.79 7.70 12.78
C ALA A 103 5.74 7.59 11.65
N ALA A 104 4.93 6.52 11.65
CA ALA A 104 3.85 6.38 10.67
C ALA A 104 2.75 7.43 10.86
N GLU A 105 2.39 7.74 12.12
CA GLU A 105 1.42 8.79 12.45
C GLU A 105 1.91 10.18 12.03
N LEU A 106 3.15 10.54 12.41
CA LEU A 106 3.78 11.82 12.07
C LEU A 106 3.90 12.01 10.55
N LEU A 107 4.18 10.95 9.79
CA LEU A 107 4.25 11.03 8.32
C LEU A 107 2.88 10.86 7.62
N LYS A 108 1.79 10.73 8.39
CA LYS A 108 0.41 10.47 7.93
C LYS A 108 0.29 9.24 7.03
N PHE A 109 1.08 8.20 7.31
CA PHE A 109 0.92 6.90 6.65
C PHE A 109 -0.25 6.11 7.26
N SER A 110 -0.82 5.20 6.47
CA SER A 110 -1.89 4.30 6.96
C SER A 110 -1.43 3.32 8.05
N GLY A 111 -0.13 3.20 8.27
CA GLY A 111 0.44 2.49 9.40
C GLY A 111 1.90 2.04 9.18
N PRO A 112 2.48 1.35 10.18
CA PRO A 112 3.90 0.93 10.20
C PRO A 112 4.32 0.03 9.04
N SER A 113 3.37 -0.72 8.48
CA SER A 113 3.62 -1.62 7.35
C SER A 113 4.08 -0.88 6.09
N VAL A 114 3.68 0.38 5.94
CA VAL A 114 4.14 1.25 4.83
C VAL A 114 5.63 1.51 4.96
N ILE A 115 6.11 1.83 6.16
CA ILE A 115 7.54 2.07 6.45
C ILE A 115 8.36 0.80 6.19
N ARG A 116 7.89 -0.36 6.66
CA ARG A 116 8.56 -1.66 6.39
C ARG A 116 8.66 -1.93 4.89
N LYS A 117 7.59 -1.66 4.14
CA LYS A 117 7.57 -1.80 2.68
C LYS A 117 8.57 -0.85 2.01
N TYR A 118 8.63 0.40 2.45
CA TYR A 118 9.62 1.35 1.91
C TYR A 118 11.04 0.85 2.08
N ARG A 119 11.40 0.41 3.29
CA ARG A 119 12.74 -0.13 3.59
C ARG A 119 13.07 -1.37 2.76
N GLN A 120 12.11 -2.29 2.63
CA GLN A 120 12.33 -3.54 1.87
C GLN A 120 12.42 -3.29 0.36
N ALA A 121 11.51 -2.49 -0.20
CA ALA A 121 11.43 -2.28 -1.65
C ALA A 121 12.44 -1.23 -2.16
N ASN A 122 12.88 -0.33 -1.29
CA ASN A 122 13.75 0.79 -1.64
C ASN A 122 14.82 1.00 -0.55
N PRO A 123 15.83 0.11 -0.46
CA PRO A 123 16.94 0.28 0.48
C PRO A 123 17.59 1.66 0.32
N GLY A 124 17.78 2.36 1.44
CA GLY A 124 18.35 3.71 1.49
C GLY A 124 17.40 4.86 1.09
N TYR A 125 16.12 4.59 0.79
CA TYR A 125 15.13 5.64 0.53
C TYR A 125 14.47 6.16 1.81
N PHE A 126 14.09 5.24 2.70
CA PHE A 126 13.55 5.58 4.01
C PHE A 126 14.69 5.49 5.04
N PRO A 127 14.70 6.34 6.09
CA PRO A 127 15.69 6.26 7.16
C PRO A 127 15.85 4.85 7.71
N GLU A 128 17.09 4.48 8.05
CA GLU A 128 17.32 3.25 8.80
C GLU A 128 16.93 3.46 10.26
N PRO A 129 16.43 2.42 10.94
CA PRO A 129 16.16 2.53 12.36
C PRO A 129 17.46 2.67 13.14
N VAL A 130 17.39 3.29 14.31
CA VAL A 130 18.51 3.26 15.26
C VAL A 130 18.81 1.83 15.69
N ASP A 131 20.06 1.58 16.09
CA ASP A 131 20.52 0.25 16.51
C ASP A 131 19.77 -0.26 17.73
N GLU A 132 19.46 0.64 18.68
CA GLU A 132 18.71 0.32 19.88
C GLU A 132 17.19 0.41 19.61
N PRO A 133 16.46 -0.71 19.68
CA PRO A 133 15.01 -0.69 19.48
C PRO A 133 14.33 0.06 20.63
N VAL A 134 13.13 0.61 20.36
CA VAL A 134 12.31 1.31 21.35
C VAL A 134 11.13 0.46 21.79
N GLN A 135 10.59 0.74 22.98
CA GLN A 135 9.43 0.02 23.48
C GLN A 135 8.15 0.45 22.73
N GLY A 136 7.46 -0.52 22.15
CA GLY A 136 6.19 -0.31 21.46
C GLY A 136 4.98 -0.32 22.40
N PRO A 137 3.77 0.03 21.89
CA PRO A 137 2.54 0.12 22.69
C PRO A 137 2.13 -1.20 23.36
N THR A 138 2.60 -2.33 22.85
CA THR A 138 2.35 -3.66 23.40
C THR A 138 3.46 -4.15 24.34
N GLY A 139 4.42 -3.27 24.69
CA GLY A 139 5.61 -3.59 25.48
C GLY A 139 6.71 -4.31 24.69
N ARG A 140 6.47 -4.66 23.42
CA ARG A 140 7.48 -5.31 22.55
C ARG A 140 8.47 -4.28 22.02
N MET A 141 9.75 -4.66 21.97
CA MET A 141 10.78 -3.87 21.32
C MET A 141 10.52 -3.81 19.81
N ILE A 142 10.46 -2.60 19.26
CA ILE A 142 10.18 -2.31 17.86
C ILE A 142 11.21 -1.31 17.31
N PRO A 143 11.36 -1.21 15.98
CA PRO A 143 12.29 -0.25 15.40
C PRO A 143 11.96 1.19 15.82
N GLY A 144 12.99 1.92 16.25
CA GLY A 144 12.96 3.36 16.51
C GLY A 144 13.63 4.13 15.39
N PHE A 145 13.25 5.40 15.20
CA PHE A 145 13.79 6.28 14.17
C PHE A 145 14.09 7.64 14.80
N ARG A 146 15.22 8.24 14.43
CA ARG A 146 15.52 9.62 14.82
C ARG A 146 14.54 10.57 14.14
N VAL A 147 14.03 11.52 14.90
CA VAL A 147 13.10 12.55 14.40
C VAL A 147 13.74 13.37 13.28
N GLY A 148 15.01 13.74 13.42
CA GLY A 148 15.75 14.50 12.40
C GLY A 148 15.77 13.79 11.04
N ASP A 149 15.95 12.47 11.02
CA ASP A 149 15.93 11.68 9.79
C ASP A 149 14.53 11.63 9.16
N LEU A 150 13.48 11.61 9.98
CA LEU A 150 12.09 11.64 9.51
C LEU A 150 11.73 13.02 8.93
N GLN A 151 12.19 14.11 9.55
CA GLN A 151 12.05 15.47 9.02
C GLN A 151 12.79 15.62 7.68
N ASP A 152 14.01 15.09 7.61
CA ASP A 152 14.81 15.05 6.38
C ASP A 152 14.12 14.27 5.27
N PHE A 153 13.54 13.12 5.62
CA PHE A 153 12.76 12.30 4.71
C PHE A 153 11.50 13.04 4.22
N ASP A 154 10.76 13.71 5.11
CA ASP A 154 9.57 14.49 4.76
C ASP A 154 9.90 15.64 3.80
N ARG A 155 11.02 16.34 4.04
CA ARG A 155 11.50 17.41 3.13
C ARG A 155 11.87 16.88 1.74
N LYS A 156 12.29 15.60 1.64
CA LYS A 156 12.74 14.98 0.38
C LYS A 156 11.65 14.18 -0.34
N ARG A 157 10.51 13.85 0.29
CA ARG A 157 9.52 12.92 -0.31
C ARG A 157 8.71 13.58 -1.42
N THR A 158 8.64 12.91 -2.58
CA THR A 158 7.90 13.37 -3.76
C THR A 158 6.76 12.39 -4.10
N GLY A 159 5.64 12.49 -3.38
CA GLY A 159 4.29 12.56 -3.92
C GLY A 159 3.62 11.36 -4.58
N ASP A 160 4.37 10.49 -5.25
CA ASP A 160 3.81 9.30 -5.87
C ASP A 160 4.26 8.06 -5.09
N LYS A 161 3.29 7.23 -4.74
CA LYS A 161 3.34 6.16 -3.76
C LYS A 161 4.63 5.34 -3.85
N LEU A 162 5.25 5.05 -2.70
CA LEU A 162 6.04 3.82 -2.51
C LEU A 162 7.39 3.75 -3.26
N GLY A 163 8.17 4.83 -3.24
CA GLY A 163 9.64 4.77 -3.25
C GLY A 163 10.30 4.83 -4.63
N LYS A 164 11.57 5.24 -4.54
CA LYS A 164 12.49 5.72 -5.58
C LYS A 164 12.13 7.08 -6.21
N ALA A 165 12.46 8.14 -5.46
CA ALA A 165 13.29 9.19 -6.04
C ALA A 165 14.61 8.55 -6.53
N GLY A 166 15.10 8.99 -7.69
CA GLY A 166 15.99 8.22 -8.56
C GLY A 166 17.26 7.63 -7.92
N ARG A 167 17.68 6.48 -8.46
CA ARG A 167 19.09 6.07 -8.44
C ARG A 167 19.59 6.04 -9.89
N ARG A 168 20.65 6.78 -10.20
CA ARG A 168 21.60 6.49 -11.29
C ARG A 168 22.93 6.08 -10.64
N PRO A 169 23.82 5.32 -11.31
CA PRO A 169 23.62 4.10 -12.09
C PRO A 169 24.48 2.92 -11.56
N GLY A 170 24.15 1.69 -11.93
CA GLY A 170 24.98 0.48 -11.75
C GLY A 170 24.28 -0.76 -12.28
N PRO A 171 24.97 -1.69 -12.97
CA PRO A 171 24.34 -2.68 -13.85
C PRO A 171 23.79 -3.88 -13.07
N GLN A 172 22.57 -4.32 -13.41
CA GLN A 172 22.15 -5.70 -13.18
C GLN A 172 21.75 -6.32 -14.53
N PRO A 173 22.47 -7.35 -15.01
CA PRO A 173 22.32 -7.77 -16.41
C PRO A 173 21.14 -8.69 -16.73
N GLU A 174 20.32 -9.15 -15.77
CA GLU A 174 19.35 -10.24 -16.04
C GLU A 174 18.07 -10.18 -15.18
N ALA A 175 17.11 -9.31 -15.51
CA ALA A 175 15.74 -9.44 -14.99
C ALA A 175 14.81 -9.91 -16.13
N PRO A 176 14.32 -11.16 -16.10
CA PRO A 176 13.40 -11.68 -17.11
C PRO A 176 12.04 -11.00 -17.02
N VAL A 177 11.33 -10.94 -18.15
CA VAL A 177 9.91 -10.57 -18.23
C VAL A 177 9.17 -11.41 -17.18
N GLY A 178 8.50 -10.73 -16.24
CA GLY A 178 7.93 -11.36 -15.06
C GLY A 178 7.05 -12.55 -15.44
N ARG A 179 7.36 -13.70 -14.85
CA ARG A 179 6.51 -14.88 -14.90
C ARG A 179 5.10 -14.49 -14.45
N PRO A 180 4.03 -14.94 -15.14
CA PRO A 180 2.67 -14.75 -14.65
C PRO A 180 2.57 -15.20 -13.19
N SER A 181 1.87 -14.44 -12.37
CA SER A 181 1.68 -14.78 -10.97
C SER A 181 0.99 -16.14 -10.86
N ALA A 182 1.23 -16.87 -9.78
CA ALA A 182 0.60 -18.17 -9.57
C ALA A 182 -0.95 -18.11 -9.57
N LEU A 183 -1.54 -16.92 -9.36
CA LEU A 183 -2.99 -16.69 -9.51
C LEU A 183 -3.39 -16.50 -10.99
N GLU A 184 -2.58 -15.79 -11.78
CA GLU A 184 -2.78 -15.66 -13.23
C GLU A 184 -2.57 -16.98 -13.96
N GLU A 185 -1.59 -17.79 -13.55
CA GLU A 185 -1.39 -19.15 -14.07
C GLU A 185 -2.60 -20.04 -13.74
N ALA A 186 -3.14 -19.95 -12.52
CA ALA A 186 -4.28 -20.75 -12.08
C ALA A 186 -5.60 -20.36 -12.76
N LEU A 187 -5.82 -19.06 -12.99
CA LEU A 187 -7.03 -18.53 -13.62
C LEU A 187 -6.89 -18.31 -15.13
N ALA A 188 -5.81 -18.77 -15.75
CA ALA A 188 -5.52 -18.49 -17.17
C ALA A 188 -6.64 -18.97 -18.13
N ALA A 189 -7.26 -20.12 -17.84
CA ALA A 189 -8.35 -20.66 -18.64
C ALA A 189 -9.62 -19.80 -18.53
N GLU A 190 -9.96 -19.36 -17.31
CA GLU A 190 -11.13 -18.52 -17.05
C GLU A 190 -10.95 -17.10 -17.61
N LEU A 191 -9.75 -16.53 -17.49
CA LEU A 191 -9.39 -15.26 -18.10
C LEU A 191 -9.49 -15.31 -19.64
N SER A 192 -9.12 -16.44 -20.24
CA SER A 192 -9.24 -16.65 -21.70
C SER A 192 -10.71 -16.82 -22.13
N ALA A 193 -11.55 -17.43 -21.30
CA ALA A 193 -12.98 -17.58 -21.55
C ALA A 193 -13.75 -16.25 -21.45
N HIS A 194 -13.29 -15.32 -20.62
CA HIS A 194 -13.87 -13.98 -20.45
C HIS A 194 -13.37 -12.94 -21.49
N ALA A 195 -12.55 -13.36 -22.46
CA ALA A 195 -11.95 -12.47 -23.47
C ALA A 195 -12.94 -11.82 -24.46
N GLY A 196 -14.24 -12.15 -24.38
CA GLY A 196 -15.31 -11.52 -25.16
C GLY A 196 -15.87 -10.22 -24.56
N GLY A 197 -15.44 -9.82 -23.36
CA GLY A 197 -15.85 -8.60 -22.64
C GLY A 197 -14.68 -7.72 -22.20
N GLU A 198 -14.94 -6.77 -21.28
CA GLU A 198 -13.89 -5.93 -20.70
C GLU A 198 -12.86 -6.82 -19.95
N PRO A 199 -11.55 -6.76 -20.28
CA PRO A 199 -10.58 -7.74 -19.80
C PRO A 199 -10.38 -7.61 -18.28
N LEU A 200 -10.91 -8.57 -17.53
CA LEU A 200 -10.67 -8.69 -16.09
C LEU A 200 -9.23 -9.15 -15.83
N THR A 201 -8.63 -8.61 -14.77
CA THR A 201 -7.38 -9.14 -14.22
C THR A 201 -7.66 -10.39 -13.36
N ALA A 202 -6.64 -11.24 -13.14
CA ALA A 202 -6.79 -12.42 -12.27
C ALA A 202 -7.26 -12.07 -10.85
N THR A 203 -6.88 -10.90 -10.33
CA THR A 203 -7.33 -10.42 -9.02
C THR A 203 -8.81 -10.02 -9.03
N GLN A 204 -9.27 -9.34 -10.08
CA GLN A 204 -10.69 -8.96 -10.20
C GLN A 204 -11.58 -10.19 -10.38
N LEU A 205 -11.12 -11.17 -11.16
CA LEU A 205 -11.83 -12.44 -11.34
C LEU A 205 -11.88 -13.25 -10.02
N ALA A 206 -10.78 -13.28 -9.26
CA ALA A 206 -10.77 -13.91 -7.93
C ALA A 206 -11.69 -13.18 -6.93
N GLU A 207 -11.77 -11.85 -6.99
CA GLU A 207 -12.70 -11.05 -6.17
C GLU A 207 -14.16 -11.33 -6.54
N GLN A 208 -14.46 -11.54 -7.82
CA GLN A 208 -15.78 -11.93 -8.29
C GLN A 208 -16.18 -13.30 -7.74
N TYR A 209 -15.33 -14.34 -7.89
CA TYR A 209 -15.62 -15.66 -7.34
C TYR A 209 -15.73 -15.66 -5.82
N ALA A 210 -14.93 -14.85 -5.13
CA ALA A 210 -15.07 -14.68 -3.69
C ALA A 210 -16.41 -14.03 -3.31
N THR A 211 -16.88 -13.06 -4.09
CA THR A 211 -18.20 -12.43 -3.89
C THR A 211 -19.33 -13.43 -4.12
N GLU A 212 -19.28 -14.17 -5.24
CA GLU A 212 -20.28 -15.20 -5.57
C GLU A 212 -20.35 -16.31 -4.50
N ALA A 213 -19.20 -16.74 -3.97
CA ALA A 213 -19.17 -17.74 -2.90
C ALA A 213 -19.74 -17.20 -1.58
N ILE A 214 -19.47 -15.93 -1.24
CA ILE A 214 -20.05 -15.27 -0.06
C ILE A 214 -21.57 -15.11 -0.22
N ASP A 215 -22.04 -14.74 -1.41
CA ASP A 215 -23.48 -14.56 -1.65
C ASP A 215 -24.23 -15.90 -1.63
N ARG A 216 -23.58 -16.99 -2.08
CA ARG A 216 -24.15 -18.34 -2.09
C ARG A 216 -24.18 -19.00 -0.70
N ASP A 217 -23.04 -19.03 -0.02
CA ASP A 217 -22.83 -19.86 1.17
C ASP A 217 -22.59 -19.05 2.45
N GLY A 218 -22.48 -17.73 2.33
CA GLY A 218 -22.06 -16.85 3.42
C GLY A 218 -20.55 -16.89 3.66
N TYR A 219 -20.05 -15.92 4.43
CA TYR A 219 -18.66 -15.94 4.84
C TYR A 219 -18.39 -16.90 6.01
N HIS A 220 -17.35 -17.72 5.88
CA HIS A 220 -16.81 -18.50 6.99
C HIS A 220 -15.27 -18.55 7.01
N PRO A 221 -14.66 -18.79 8.20
CA PRO A 221 -13.22 -19.05 8.31
C PRO A 221 -12.86 -20.32 7.54
N GLY A 222 -12.10 -20.18 6.46
CA GLY A 222 -11.74 -21.30 5.57
C GLY A 222 -12.05 -21.04 4.09
N LEU A 223 -12.92 -20.06 3.79
CA LEU A 223 -13.36 -19.76 2.43
C LEU A 223 -12.20 -19.52 1.45
N ALA A 224 -11.16 -18.80 1.89
CA ALA A 224 -9.99 -18.55 1.06
C ALA A 224 -9.18 -19.82 0.75
N ALA A 225 -9.15 -20.79 1.67
CA ALA A 225 -8.49 -22.07 1.44
C ALA A 225 -9.32 -22.94 0.48
N GLU A 226 -10.65 -22.93 0.59
CA GLU A 226 -11.54 -23.64 -0.32
C GLU A 226 -11.45 -23.10 -1.74
N LEU A 227 -11.50 -21.77 -1.91
CA LEU A 227 -11.33 -21.14 -3.23
C LEU A 227 -9.94 -21.43 -3.83
N SER A 228 -8.90 -21.49 -2.98
CA SER A 228 -7.55 -21.89 -3.39
C SER A 228 -7.47 -23.34 -3.85
N VAL A 229 -8.21 -24.26 -3.21
CA VAL A 229 -8.30 -25.66 -3.63
C VAL A 229 -9.12 -25.79 -4.91
N GLN A 230 -10.21 -25.03 -5.04
CA GLN A 230 -11.16 -25.13 -6.14
C GLN A 230 -10.62 -24.53 -7.44
N TYR A 231 -10.01 -23.34 -7.37
CA TYR A 231 -9.58 -22.57 -8.54
C TYR A 231 -8.05 -22.48 -8.67
N GLY A 232 -7.31 -23.10 -7.75
CA GLY A 232 -5.84 -23.08 -7.74
C GLY A 232 -5.24 -21.75 -7.26
N GLY A 233 -3.92 -21.65 -7.31
CA GLY A 233 -3.18 -20.48 -6.87
C GLY A 233 -3.02 -20.38 -5.34
N PRO A 234 -2.24 -19.41 -4.83
CA PRO A 234 -1.88 -19.35 -3.41
C PRO A 234 -3.05 -18.91 -2.51
N GLN A 235 -3.26 -19.58 -1.39
CA GLN A 235 -4.29 -19.22 -0.39
C GLN A 235 -4.24 -17.74 0.02
N ARG A 236 -3.05 -17.15 0.17
CA ARG A 236 -2.90 -15.72 0.50
C ARG A 236 -3.51 -14.77 -0.53
N SER A 237 -3.53 -15.15 -1.80
CA SER A 237 -4.18 -14.38 -2.86
C SER A 237 -5.70 -14.43 -2.72
N TRP A 238 -6.24 -15.60 -2.36
CA TRP A 238 -7.67 -15.77 -2.06
C TRP A 238 -8.08 -15.08 -0.75
N GLU A 239 -7.21 -15.02 0.25
CA GLU A 239 -7.46 -14.23 1.47
C GLU A 239 -7.56 -12.74 1.17
N TYR A 240 -6.81 -12.25 0.19
CA TYR A 240 -6.92 -10.87 -0.29
C TYR A 240 -8.25 -10.65 -1.04
N ALA A 241 -8.62 -11.55 -1.94
CA ALA A 241 -9.87 -11.48 -2.70
C ALA A 241 -11.10 -11.53 -1.79
N VAL A 242 -11.17 -12.50 -0.86
CA VAL A 242 -12.24 -12.62 0.15
C VAL A 242 -12.32 -11.38 1.03
N ARG A 243 -11.18 -10.80 1.43
CA ARG A 243 -11.17 -9.57 2.22
C ARG A 243 -11.72 -8.37 1.45
N ASN A 244 -11.45 -8.26 0.14
CA ASN A 244 -12.00 -7.17 -0.66
C ASN A 244 -13.49 -7.39 -0.95
N ALA A 245 -13.90 -8.61 -1.28
CA ALA A 245 -15.32 -8.96 -1.41
C ALA A 245 -16.13 -8.57 -0.15
N LEU A 246 -15.61 -8.87 1.05
CA LEU A 246 -16.23 -8.48 2.33
C LEU A 246 -16.32 -6.97 2.56
N LYS A 247 -15.40 -6.15 2.03
CA LYS A 247 -15.51 -4.69 2.13
C LYS A 247 -16.66 -4.14 1.29
N HIS A 248 -16.98 -4.84 0.19
CA HIS A 248 -18.08 -4.48 -0.70
C HIS A 248 -19.41 -5.12 -0.28
N HIS A 249 -19.38 -6.18 0.53
CA HIS A 249 -20.56 -6.86 1.12
C HIS A 249 -20.51 -6.84 2.68
N PRO A 250 -20.62 -5.65 3.32
CA PRO A 250 -20.47 -5.52 4.78
C PRO A 250 -21.58 -6.24 5.58
N ALA A 251 -22.71 -6.54 4.96
CA ALA A 251 -23.81 -7.31 5.56
C ALA A 251 -23.49 -8.81 5.75
N ALA A 252 -22.48 -9.33 5.04
CA ALA A 252 -22.02 -10.72 5.11
C ALA A 252 -20.80 -10.91 6.03
N ALA A 253 -20.24 -9.84 6.60
CA ALA A 253 -19.18 -9.92 7.60
C ALA A 253 -19.71 -10.54 8.91
N PRO A 254 -18.88 -11.31 9.66
CA PRO A 254 -19.35 -11.97 10.88
C PRO A 254 -19.89 -10.94 11.88
N ARG A 255 -21.09 -11.20 12.40
CA ARG A 255 -21.65 -10.48 13.54
C ARG A 255 -20.67 -10.58 14.72
N ARG A 256 -20.46 -9.44 15.40
CA ARG A 256 -19.64 -9.19 16.63
C ARG A 256 -19.09 -10.47 17.28
N SER A 257 -17.76 -10.57 17.36
CA SER A 257 -17.10 -11.78 17.85
C SER A 257 -17.58 -12.15 19.25
N GLU A 258 -17.60 -13.44 19.56
CA GLU A 258 -17.91 -13.96 20.89
C GLU A 258 -16.98 -13.38 21.98
N ALA A 259 -15.78 -12.93 21.61
CA ALA A 259 -14.87 -12.19 22.48
C ALA A 259 -15.39 -10.78 22.80
N ASP A 260 -15.96 -10.07 21.82
CA ASP A 260 -16.56 -8.74 22.02
C ASP A 260 -17.82 -8.84 22.89
N ARG A 261 -18.61 -9.90 22.72
CA ARG A 261 -19.76 -10.18 23.58
C ARG A 261 -19.34 -10.38 25.04
N ARG A 262 -18.30 -11.16 25.29
CA ARG A 262 -17.75 -11.37 26.65
C ARG A 262 -17.14 -10.11 27.23
N ALA A 263 -16.46 -9.29 26.43
CA ALA A 263 -15.93 -8.00 26.88
C ALA A 263 -17.06 -7.02 27.27
N ALA A 264 -18.17 -6.99 26.54
CA ALA A 264 -19.34 -6.19 26.89
C ALA A 264 -20.00 -6.66 28.20
N ILE A 265 -20.14 -7.98 28.38
CA ILE A 265 -20.66 -8.57 29.63
C ILE A 265 -19.73 -8.24 30.81
N ALA A 266 -18.41 -8.39 30.63
CA ALA A 266 -17.43 -8.07 31.66
C ALA A 266 -17.41 -6.56 32.01
N LEU A 267 -17.64 -5.67 31.03
CA LEU A 267 -17.74 -4.24 31.26
C LEU A 267 -19.00 -3.87 32.06
N SER A 268 -20.14 -4.50 31.79
CA SER A 268 -21.36 -4.32 32.61
C SER A 268 -21.12 -4.78 34.05
N ALA A 269 -20.53 -5.97 34.21
CA ALA A 269 -20.26 -6.52 35.54
C ALA A 269 -19.26 -5.66 36.35
N LEU A 270 -18.25 -5.06 35.72
CA LEU A 270 -17.34 -4.11 36.36
C LEU A 270 -18.06 -2.83 36.82
N ARG A 271 -19.05 -2.34 36.07
CA ARG A 271 -19.83 -1.15 36.44
C ARG A 271 -20.80 -1.43 37.60
N GLU A 272 -21.41 -2.61 37.61
CA GLU A 272 -22.41 -3.00 38.61
C GLU A 272 -21.79 -3.46 39.93
N ARG A 273 -20.71 -4.26 39.87
CA ARG A 273 -20.14 -4.96 41.02
C ARG A 273 -18.79 -4.39 41.46
N GLY A 274 -18.20 -3.49 40.66
CA GLY A 274 -16.86 -2.96 40.87
C GLY A 274 -15.77 -3.98 40.52
N ASP A 275 -14.51 -3.57 40.69
CA ASP A 275 -13.35 -4.41 40.43
C ASP A 275 -13.06 -5.36 41.61
N VAL A 276 -13.89 -6.40 41.74
CA VAL A 276 -13.80 -7.37 42.83
C VAL A 276 -12.88 -8.54 42.52
N ARG A 277 -12.14 -9.00 43.53
CA ARG A 277 -11.28 -10.18 43.44
C ARG A 277 -12.13 -11.41 43.08
N GLY A 278 -11.81 -12.07 41.97
CA GLY A 278 -12.52 -13.27 41.50
C GLY A 278 -13.64 -13.02 40.48
N LEU A 279 -13.81 -11.79 39.97
CA LEU A 279 -14.82 -11.45 38.97
C LEU A 279 -14.81 -12.38 37.74
N ALA A 280 -13.63 -12.70 37.20
CA ALA A 280 -13.49 -13.61 36.06
C ALA A 280 -13.99 -15.04 36.37
N ALA A 281 -13.79 -15.53 37.59
CA ALA A 281 -14.28 -16.85 38.00
C ALA A 281 -15.80 -16.84 38.22
N SER A 282 -16.38 -15.71 38.65
CA SER A 282 -17.84 -15.56 38.73
C SER A 282 -18.47 -15.59 37.35
N LEU A 283 -17.93 -14.80 36.41
CA LEU A 283 -18.42 -14.75 35.03
C LEU A 283 -18.28 -16.09 34.31
N ALA A 284 -17.22 -16.85 34.58
CA ALA A 284 -17.06 -18.21 34.06
C ALA A 284 -18.14 -19.18 34.57
N ARG A 285 -18.58 -19.03 35.82
CA ARG A 285 -19.69 -19.83 36.39
C ARG A 285 -21.05 -19.38 35.86
N GLU A 286 -21.26 -18.07 35.70
CA GLU A 286 -22.54 -17.48 35.28
C GLU A 286 -22.82 -17.66 33.79
N HIS A 287 -21.79 -17.58 32.94
CA HIS A 287 -21.92 -17.55 31.49
C HIS A 287 -21.21 -18.71 30.76
N GLY A 288 -20.61 -19.63 31.51
CA GLY A 288 -19.87 -20.77 30.99
C GLY A 288 -18.50 -20.39 30.40
N GLY A 289 -17.69 -21.42 30.12
CA GLY A 289 -16.31 -21.25 29.64
C GLY A 289 -15.27 -21.21 30.77
N SER A 290 -14.00 -21.03 30.41
CA SER A 290 -12.91 -21.08 31.39
C SER A 290 -12.65 -19.74 32.08
N PRO A 291 -12.18 -19.73 33.34
CA PRO A 291 -11.77 -18.52 34.05
C PRO A 291 -10.72 -17.68 33.28
N ASP A 292 -9.85 -18.33 32.49
CA ASP A 292 -8.83 -17.63 31.69
C ASP A 292 -9.42 -16.81 30.55
N VAL A 293 -10.48 -17.32 29.90
CA VAL A 293 -11.19 -16.60 28.84
C VAL A 293 -11.87 -15.36 29.42
N TRP A 294 -12.49 -15.49 30.59
CA TRP A 294 -13.13 -14.38 31.30
C TRP A 294 -12.12 -13.40 31.91
N SER A 295 -10.93 -13.86 32.30
CA SER A 295 -9.83 -12.99 32.74
C SER A 295 -9.39 -12.04 31.61
N ARG A 296 -9.28 -12.56 30.38
CA ARG A 296 -8.97 -11.73 29.21
C ARG A 296 -10.09 -10.73 28.90
N ALA A 297 -11.35 -11.15 29.00
CA ALA A 297 -12.50 -10.27 28.79
C ALA A 297 -12.59 -9.15 29.83
N VAL A 298 -12.36 -9.46 31.12
CA VAL A 298 -12.30 -8.47 32.22
C VAL A 298 -11.14 -7.50 32.02
N ASN A 299 -9.97 -7.97 31.61
CA ASN A 299 -8.83 -7.10 31.33
C ASN A 299 -9.06 -6.17 30.13
N ALA A 300 -9.72 -6.66 29.07
CA ALA A 300 -10.15 -5.82 27.96
C ALA A 300 -11.17 -4.77 28.41
N ALA A 301 -12.15 -5.16 29.23
CA ALA A 301 -13.14 -4.26 29.78
C ALA A 301 -12.54 -3.19 30.72
N ARG A 302 -11.54 -3.54 31.54
CA ARG A 302 -10.80 -2.56 32.38
C ARG A 302 -10.12 -1.47 31.56
N ARG A 303 -9.49 -1.84 30.44
CA ARG A 303 -8.85 -0.88 29.52
C ARG A 303 -9.87 0.06 28.86
N LEU A 304 -11.10 -0.39 28.70
CA LEU A 304 -12.20 0.44 28.18
C LEU A 304 -12.84 1.32 29.27
N ALA A 305 -12.83 0.87 30.52
CA ALA A 305 -13.37 1.62 31.66
C ALA A 305 -12.42 2.71 32.15
N ASN A 306 -11.10 2.48 32.08
CA ASN A 306 -10.05 3.43 32.46
C ASN A 306 -9.16 3.73 31.25
N PRO A 307 -9.52 4.70 30.39
CA PRO A 307 -8.76 5.02 29.18
C PRO A 307 -7.44 5.78 29.45
N THR A 308 -7.01 5.93 30.71
CA THR A 308 -5.81 6.67 31.10
C THR A 308 -5.07 5.96 32.24
N SER A 309 -4.01 5.24 31.86
CA SER A 309 -2.80 4.96 32.65
C SER A 309 -1.68 4.63 31.67
#